data_AF-A0A2H0Y2G4-F1
#
_entry.id   AF-A0A2H0Y2G4-F1
#
_cell.length_a   1.000
_cell.length_b   1.000
_cell.length_c   1.000
_cell.angle_alpha   90.00
_cell.angle_beta   90.00
_cell.angle_gamma   90.00
#
_symmetry.space_group_name_H-M   'P 1'
#
loop_
_entity.id
_entity.type
_entity.pdbx_description
1 polymer ?
#
loop_
_entity_poly.entity_id
_entity_poly.type
_entity_poly.pdbx_seq_one_letter_code
_entity_poly.pdbx_strand_id
1 'polypeptide(L)'
;MAIYQEKYLYVLVDEYQDTNSAQNKLVEILTSYWEEPNLFVVGDDDQSIFRFQGASLENLLYFEHKYPRLKKIVLTENYRSVQPILDAASSVISHNQTRLVNTMPGLDKTLLSQVKL
;
A
#
# COMPACT_ATOMS: atom_id res chain seq x y z
N MET A 1 -17.36 8.54 19.12
CA MET A 1 -16.02 8.20 18.56
C MET A 1 -15.14 7.50 19.60
N ALA A 2 -14.97 8.03 20.82
CA ALA A 2 -14.17 7.40 21.88
C ALA A 2 -14.43 5.90 22.09
N ILE A 3 -15.70 5.46 22.15
CA ILE A 3 -16.08 4.04 22.29
C ILE A 3 -15.50 3.15 21.18
N TYR A 4 -15.43 3.64 19.95
CA TYR A 4 -14.88 2.88 18.82
C TYR A 4 -13.35 2.89 18.82
N GLN A 5 -12.73 4.00 19.24
CA GLN A 5 -11.27 4.13 19.33
C GLN A 5 -10.69 3.29 20.49
N GLU A 6 -11.44 3.14 21.59
CA GLU A 6 -11.10 2.22 22.69
C GLU A 6 -11.31 0.74 22.29
N LYS A 7 -12.32 0.46 21.46
CA LYS A 7 -12.61 -0.90 21.00
C LYS A 7 -11.62 -1.39 19.93
N TYR A 8 -11.22 -0.51 19.02
CA TYR A 8 -10.35 -0.85 17.88
C TYR A 8 -8.95 -0.30 18.10
N LEU A 9 -8.21 -0.97 18.98
CA LEU A 9 -6.82 -0.64 19.31
C LEU A 9 -5.84 -0.90 18.15
N TYR A 10 -6.23 -1.78 17.22
CA TYR A 10 -5.46 -2.18 16.05
C TYR A 10 -6.34 -2.08 14.81
N VAL A 11 -5.85 -1.37 13.79
CA VAL A 11 -6.55 -1.16 12.53
C VAL A 11 -5.70 -1.73 11.40
N LEU A 12 -6.31 -2.61 10.60
CA LEU A 12 -5.71 -3.16 9.39
C LEU A 12 -6.52 -2.71 8.18
N VAL A 13 -5.84 -2.17 7.17
CA VAL A 13 -6.46 -1.76 5.90
C VAL A 13 -5.76 -2.48 4.77
N ASP A 14 -6.52 -3.28 4.03
CA ASP A 14 -6.07 -3.95 2.82
C ASP A 14 -6.45 -3.14 1.57
N GLU A 15 -5.80 -3.40 0.45
CA GLU A 15 -6.01 -2.71 -0.84
C GLU A 15 -5.97 -1.17 -0.72
N TYR A 16 -5.03 -0.64 0.07
CA TYR A 16 -4.98 0.78 0.42
C TYR A 16 -4.75 1.69 -0.79
N GLN A 17 -4.21 1.17 -1.89
CA GLN A 17 -4.09 1.92 -3.14
C GLN A 17 -5.45 2.37 -3.69
N ASP A 18 -6.53 1.62 -3.42
CA ASP A 18 -7.85 1.89 -4.00
C ASP A 18 -8.77 2.70 -3.06
N THR A 19 -8.26 3.21 -1.94
CA THR A 19 -9.06 4.02 -1.01
C THR A 19 -9.37 5.41 -1.58
N ASN A 20 -10.53 5.95 -1.24
CA ASN A 20 -10.87 7.34 -1.54
C ASN A 20 -10.68 8.25 -0.32
N SER A 21 -10.88 9.56 -0.52
CA SER A 21 -10.69 10.57 0.52
C SER A 21 -11.60 10.37 1.74
N ALA A 22 -12.83 9.87 1.54
CA ALA A 22 -13.76 9.60 2.63
C ALA A 22 -13.32 8.37 3.45
N GLN A 23 -12.84 7.31 2.80
CA GLN A 23 -12.29 6.12 3.47
C GLN A 23 -11.02 6.46 4.25
N ASN A 24 -10.10 7.22 3.66
CA ASN A 24 -8.92 7.71 4.38
C ASN A 24 -9.33 8.54 5.59
N LYS A 25 -10.33 9.43 5.44
CA LYS A 25 -10.80 10.24 6.56
C LYS A 25 -11.42 9.39 7.68
N LEU A 26 -12.13 8.32 7.34
CA LEU A 26 -12.66 7.39 8.32
C LEU A 26 -11.54 6.71 9.11
N VAL A 27 -10.52 6.18 8.43
CA VAL A 27 -9.35 5.57 9.07
C VAL A 27 -8.70 6.56 10.03
N GLU A 28 -8.50 7.82 9.60
CA GLU A 28 -7.95 8.86 10.47
C GLU A 28 -8.78 9.12 11.71
N ILE A 29 -10.11 9.22 11.58
CA ILE A 29 -10.99 9.46 12.73
C ILE A 29 -10.91 8.28 13.70
N LEU A 30 -10.79 7.06 13.19
CA LEU A 30 -10.64 5.86 14.03
C LEU A 30 -9.29 5.80 14.73
N THR A 31 -8.25 6.42 14.17
CA THR A 31 -6.89 6.35 14.72
C THR A 31 -6.44 7.63 15.44
N SER A 32 -7.17 8.74 15.34
CA SER A 32 -6.74 10.08 15.81
C SER A 32 -6.64 10.24 17.32
N TYR A 33 -7.14 9.30 18.12
CA TYR A 33 -7.07 9.39 19.58
C TYR A 33 -5.65 9.17 20.10
N TRP A 34 -4.87 8.32 19.42
CA TRP A 34 -3.51 7.97 19.79
C TRP A 34 -2.53 8.79 18.96
N GLU A 35 -1.48 9.33 19.58
CA GLU A 35 -0.38 10.00 18.87
C GLU A 35 0.33 9.02 17.91
N GLU A 36 0.48 7.77 18.36
CA GLU A 36 0.99 6.64 17.58
C GLU A 36 -0.07 5.53 17.53
N PRO A 37 -0.98 5.54 16.55
CA PRO A 37 -1.97 4.47 16.43
C PRO A 37 -1.34 3.18 15.90
N ASN A 38 -1.85 2.03 16.34
CA ASN A 38 -1.48 0.74 15.74
C ASN A 38 -2.22 0.53 14.42
N LEU A 39 -1.74 1.22 13.38
CA LEU A 39 -2.29 1.18 12.04
C LEU A 39 -1.36 0.42 11.10
N PHE A 40 -1.87 -0.62 10.45
CA PHE A 40 -1.17 -1.41 9.46
C PHE A 40 -1.92 -1.34 8.13
N VAL A 41 -1.25 -0.88 7.07
CA VAL A 41 -1.83 -0.78 5.73
C VAL A 41 -1.06 -1.65 4.76
N VAL A 42 -1.77 -2.27 3.82
CA VAL A 42 -1.22 -3.07 2.73
C VAL A 42 -1.73 -2.49 1.43
N GLY A 43 -0.87 -2.41 0.41
CA GLY A 43 -1.27 -2.00 -0.92
C GLY A 43 -0.16 -2.11 -1.95
N ASP A 44 -0.55 -2.04 -3.21
CA ASP A 44 0.33 -2.09 -4.38
C ASP A 44 -0.11 -1.07 -5.44
N ASP A 45 0.67 -0.02 -5.67
CA ASP A 45 0.33 1.02 -6.65
C ASP A 45 0.28 0.51 -8.09
N ASP A 46 1.00 -0.58 -8.40
CA ASP A 46 0.96 -1.19 -9.74
C ASP A 46 -0.37 -1.90 -10.02
N GLN A 47 -1.18 -2.15 -8.99
CA GLN A 47 -2.49 -2.79 -9.08
C GLN A 47 -3.66 -1.82 -9.00
N SER A 48 -3.42 -0.52 -8.82
CA SER A 48 -4.52 0.43 -8.71
C SER A 48 -5.16 0.74 -10.06
N ILE A 49 -6.37 0.22 -10.24
CA ILE A 49 -7.19 0.40 -11.44
C ILE A 49 -8.28 1.46 -11.25
N PHE A 50 -8.46 1.98 -10.03
CA PHE A 50 -9.50 2.96 -9.68
C PHE A 50 -9.00 4.42 -9.63
N ARG A 51 -7.93 4.73 -10.37
CA ARG A 51 -7.34 6.08 -10.38
C ARG A 51 -8.29 7.21 -10.76
N PHE A 52 -9.28 6.91 -11.60
CA PHE A 52 -10.35 7.86 -11.96
C PHE A 52 -11.25 8.27 -10.78
N GLN A 53 -11.20 7.57 -9.66
CA GLN A 53 -11.89 7.91 -8.41
C GLN A 53 -10.96 8.60 -7.38
N GLY A 54 -9.73 8.95 -7.77
CA GLY A 54 -8.77 9.66 -6.95
C GLY A 54 -7.88 8.77 -6.07
N ALA A 55 -7.77 7.49 -6.40
CA ALA A 55 -7.02 6.49 -5.63
C ALA A 55 -5.82 5.94 -6.42
N SER A 56 -4.60 6.00 -5.86
CA SER A 56 -3.50 5.03 -6.09
C SER A 56 -2.24 5.44 -5.34
N LEU A 57 -1.44 6.30 -5.97
CA LEU A 57 -0.12 6.73 -5.55
C LEU A 57 -0.24 7.80 -4.48
N GLU A 58 -1.18 8.73 -4.67
CA GLU A 58 -1.37 9.90 -3.83
C GLU A 58 -1.79 9.49 -2.41
N ASN A 59 -2.55 8.40 -2.25
CA ASN A 59 -2.93 7.87 -0.94
C ASN A 59 -1.73 7.29 -0.18
N LEU A 60 -0.91 6.49 -0.85
CA LEU A 60 0.27 5.88 -0.25
C LEU A 60 1.31 6.94 0.13
N LEU A 61 1.51 7.93 -0.74
CA LEU A 61 2.35 9.10 -0.43
C LEU A 61 1.77 9.92 0.72
N TYR A 62 0.46 10.20 0.71
CA TYR A 62 -0.20 10.89 1.82
C TYR A 62 0.02 10.17 3.15
N PHE A 63 -0.09 8.85 3.14
CA PHE A 63 0.13 8.02 4.32
C PHE A 63 1.56 8.10 4.84
N GLU A 64 2.56 8.02 3.96
CA GLU A 64 3.97 8.19 4.32
C GLU A 64 4.24 9.57 4.94
N HIS A 65 3.67 10.63 4.36
CA HIS A 65 3.85 12.00 4.88
C HIS A 65 3.16 12.20 6.24
N LYS A 66 2.00 11.57 6.44
CA LYS A 66 1.21 11.70 7.67
C LYS A 66 1.83 10.95 8.85
N TYR A 67 2.41 9.79 8.60
CA TYR A 67 2.99 8.92 9.64
C TYR A 67 4.52 8.84 9.47
N PRO A 68 5.28 9.85 9.92
CA PRO A 68 6.73 9.92 9.66
C PRO A 68 7.54 8.81 10.32
N ARG A 69 6.98 8.13 11.34
CA ARG A 69 7.58 6.94 12.00
C ARG A 69 7.17 5.61 11.36
N LEU A 70 6.64 5.64 10.14
CA LEU A 70 6.18 4.45 9.42
C LEU A 70 7.31 3.43 9.24
N LYS A 71 7.08 2.20 9.68
CA LYS A 71 7.88 1.05 9.27
C LYS A 71 7.39 0.55 7.92
N LYS A 72 8.21 0.69 6.89
CA LYS A 72 7.94 0.17 5.54
C LYS A 72 8.45 -1.27 5.42
N ILE A 73 7.64 -2.15 4.86
CA ILE A 73 7.98 -3.54 4.57
C ILE A 73 7.61 -3.79 3.11
N VAL A 74 8.55 -4.30 2.33
CA VAL A 74 8.37 -4.59 0.90
C VAL A 74 8.50 -6.09 0.71
N LEU A 75 7.49 -6.69 0.08
CA LEU A 75 7.46 -8.13 -0.17
C LEU A 75 7.88 -8.38 -1.61
N THR A 76 9.06 -8.97 -1.80
CA THR A 76 9.61 -9.30 -3.13
C THR A 76 9.44 -10.77 -3.50
N GLU A 77 9.02 -11.62 -2.55
CA GLU A 77 8.77 -13.03 -2.82
C GLU A 77 7.34 -13.24 -3.30
N ASN A 78 7.19 -13.81 -4.50
CA ASN A 78 5.90 -14.15 -5.07
C ASN A 78 5.65 -15.66 -4.97
N TYR A 79 4.53 -16.01 -4.34
CA TYR A 79 4.13 -17.40 -4.10
C TYR A 79 3.02 -17.87 -5.06
N ARG A 80 2.55 -17.02 -5.98
CA ARG A 80 1.40 -17.29 -6.85
C ARG A 80 1.83 -17.74 -8.25
N SER A 81 2.80 -17.06 -8.84
CA SER A 81 3.17 -17.19 -10.24
C SER A 81 4.62 -17.62 -10.40
N VAL A 82 4.90 -18.41 -11.44
CA VAL A 82 6.27 -18.79 -11.84
C VAL A 82 7.04 -17.60 -12.41
N GLN A 83 8.38 -17.65 -12.33
CA GLN A 83 9.24 -16.53 -12.75
C GLN A 83 8.95 -16.01 -14.17
N PRO A 84 8.74 -16.85 -15.21
CA PRO A 84 8.43 -16.34 -16.55
C PRO A 84 7.17 -15.46 -16.63
N ILE A 85 6.15 -15.71 -15.79
CA ILE A 85 4.95 -14.87 -15.72
C ILE A 85 5.27 -13.54 -15.05
N LEU A 86 6.08 -13.56 -13.98
CA LEU A 86 6.51 -12.36 -13.27
C LEU A 86 7.36 -11.47 -14.18
N ASP A 87 8.30 -12.05 -14.92
CA ASP A 87 9.16 -11.33 -15.86
C ASP A 87 8.33 -10.65 -16.96
N ALA A 88 7.33 -11.36 -17.49
CA ALA A 88 6.40 -10.80 -18.48
C ALA A 88 5.59 -9.63 -17.89
N ALA A 89 5.03 -9.79 -16.68
CA ALA A 89 4.29 -8.72 -16.00
C ALA A 89 5.18 -7.50 -15.70
N SER A 90 6.40 -7.73 -15.20
CA SER A 90 7.42 -6.70 -14.96
C SER A 90 7.80 -5.95 -16.24
N SER A 91 7.92 -6.64 -17.37
CA SER A 91 8.21 -6.01 -18.66
C SER A 91 7.10 -5.06 -19.13
N VAL A 92 5.84 -5.33 -18.78
CA VAL A 92 4.72 -4.44 -19.12
C VAL A 92 4.73 -3.23 -18.20
N ILE A 93 4.75 -3.45 -16.88
CA ILE A 93 4.63 -2.37 -15.89
C ILE A 93 5.85 -1.43 -15.88
N SER A 94 7.02 -1.87 -16.33
CA SER A 94 8.22 -1.02 -16.41
C SER A 94 8.07 0.18 -17.35
N HIS A 95 7.09 0.17 -18.25
CA HIS A 95 6.78 1.30 -19.13
C HIS A 95 6.02 2.43 -18.41
N ASN A 96 5.42 2.17 -17.24
CA ASN A 96 4.70 3.19 -16.47
C ASN A 96 5.68 4.14 -15.78
N GLN A 97 5.50 5.44 -16.00
CA GLN A 97 6.34 6.48 -15.41
C GLN A 97 5.93 6.82 -13.96
N THR A 98 4.64 6.73 -13.66
CA THR A 98 4.07 7.08 -12.36
C THR A 98 3.95 5.83 -11.50
N ARG A 99 4.99 5.52 -10.72
CA ARG A 99 5.09 4.35 -9.85
C ARG A 99 5.78 4.71 -8.54
N LEU A 100 5.42 4.06 -7.43
CA LEU A 100 6.02 4.29 -6.11
C LEU A 100 7.53 4.08 -6.12
N VAL A 101 8.01 3.06 -6.85
CA VAL A 101 9.45 2.77 -6.98
C VAL A 101 10.26 3.95 -7.55
N ASN A 102 9.62 4.84 -8.31
CA ASN A 102 10.25 6.03 -8.87
C ASN A 102 10.20 7.24 -7.93
N THR A 103 9.32 7.22 -6.92
CA THR A 103 9.07 8.37 -6.04
C THR A 103 9.61 8.17 -4.62
N MET A 104 9.65 6.93 -4.15
CA MET A 104 10.06 6.59 -2.79
C MET A 104 11.41 5.86 -2.80
N PRO A 105 12.47 6.45 -2.21
CA PRO A 105 13.78 5.82 -2.13
C PRO A 105 13.75 4.50 -1.35
N GLY A 106 14.50 3.51 -1.84
CA GLY A 106 14.70 2.22 -1.17
C GLY A 106 13.58 1.19 -1.38
N LEU A 107 12.60 1.47 -2.23
CA LEU A 107 11.62 0.49 -2.68
C LEU A 107 12.23 -0.37 -3.81
N ASP A 108 12.16 -1.70 -3.64
CA ASP A 108 12.48 -2.67 -4.69
C ASP A 108 11.24 -3.50 -4.98
N LYS A 109 10.84 -3.53 -6.26
CA LYS A 109 9.68 -4.30 -6.74
C LYS A 109 10.08 -5.46 -7.66
N THR A 110 11.34 -5.88 -7.59
CA THR A 110 11.83 -7.04 -8.32
C THR A 110 11.28 -8.31 -7.66
N LEU A 111 10.31 -8.96 -8.31
CA LEU A 111 9.65 -10.14 -7.75
C LEU A 111 10.40 -11.43 -8.07
N LEU A 112 10.62 -12.25 -7.03
CA LEU A 112 11.23 -13.58 -7.12
C LEU A 112 10.18 -14.66 -6.85
N SER A 113 10.00 -15.58 -7.78
CA SER A 113 9.07 -16.69 -7.62
C SER A 113 9.59 -17.73 -6.64
N GLN A 114 8.71 -18.15 -5.73
CA GLN A 114 8.90 -19.31 -4.84
C GLN A 114 8.18 -20.57 -5.36
N VAL A 115 7.49 -20.47 -6.50
CA VAL A 115 6.80 -21.59 -7.13
C VAL A 115 7.81 -22.45 -7.88
N LYS A 116 7.95 -23.71 -7.49
CA LYS A 116 8.79 -24.68 -8.21
C LYS A 116 8.00 -25.25 -9.40
N LEU A 117 8.64 -25.27 -10.57
CA LEU A 117 8.17 -26.02 -11.74
C LEU A 117 8.39 -27.51 -11.55
#